data_AF-A0A956LD57-F1
#
_entry.id   AF-A0A956LD57-F1
#
_cell.length_a   1.000
_cell.length_b   1.000
_cell.length_c   1.000
_cell.angle_alpha   90.00
_cell.angle_beta   90.00
_cell.angle_gamma   90.00
#
_symmetry.space_group_name_H-M   'P 1'
#
loop_
_entity.id
_entity.type
_entity.pdbx_description
1 polymer ?
#
loop_
_entity_poly.entity_id
_entity_poly.type
_entity_poly.pdbx_seq_one_letter_code
_entity_poly.pdbx_strand_id
1 'polypeptide(L)'
;MRPLVLASTSRYRKTLIERLELPFVAVAPEYDERAEEERLTELSPAELAEALALGKAESLRARYPDAWILGADQIPVIPGPPDEMLHKPGTEARAVEQLLRLAGRDHHMLTAVVLLDARTGAVTSALDRQVLTMRRFSRAEAAAYIHAHRPLDCAGSYRLE
;
A
#
# COMPACT_ATOMS: atom_id res chain seq x y z
N MET A 1 -14.84 10.47 -23.71
CA MET A 1 -14.00 9.44 -23.05
C MET A 1 -14.55 9.22 -21.65
N ARG A 2 -14.52 7.98 -21.12
CA ARG A 2 -14.93 7.72 -19.73
C ARG A 2 -13.88 8.30 -18.77
N PRO A 3 -14.29 8.90 -17.64
CA PRO A 3 -13.35 9.45 -16.66
C PRO A 3 -12.52 8.34 -16.01
N LEU A 4 -11.26 8.64 -15.71
CA LEU A 4 -10.41 7.85 -14.84
C LEU A 4 -10.48 8.42 -13.42
N VAL A 5 -10.79 7.57 -12.44
CA VAL A 5 -10.84 7.91 -11.02
C VAL A 5 -9.75 7.14 -10.30
N LEU A 6 -8.85 7.84 -9.62
CA LEU A 6 -7.89 7.22 -8.69
C LEU A 6 -8.53 7.17 -7.31
N ALA A 7 -8.85 5.97 -6.82
CA ALA A 7 -9.41 5.71 -5.50
C ALA A 7 -8.31 5.74 -4.42
N SER A 8 -7.68 6.89 -4.21
CA SER A 8 -6.58 7.03 -3.25
C SER A 8 -6.42 8.44 -2.71
N THR A 9 -6.05 8.53 -1.43
CA THR A 9 -5.57 9.76 -0.77
C THR A 9 -4.04 9.91 -0.84
N SER A 10 -3.31 8.93 -1.38
CA SER A 10 -1.85 8.94 -1.42
C SER A 10 -1.33 9.96 -2.43
N ARG A 11 -0.58 10.95 -1.95
CA ARG A 11 0.13 11.93 -2.79
C ARG A 11 1.10 11.27 -3.78
N TYR A 12 1.73 10.17 -3.37
CA TYR A 12 2.72 9.46 -4.17
C TYR A 12 2.06 8.72 -5.34
N ARG A 13 0.96 8.02 -5.07
CA ARG A 13 0.16 7.39 -6.14
C ARG A 13 -0.38 8.42 -7.12
N LYS A 14 -0.87 9.56 -6.63
CA LYS A 14 -1.30 10.67 -7.50
C LYS A 14 -0.16 11.13 -8.43
N THR A 15 1.02 11.38 -7.87
CA THR A 15 2.21 11.80 -8.63
C THR A 15 2.64 10.76 -9.68
N LEU A 16 2.52 9.46 -9.37
CA LEU A 16 2.82 8.38 -10.32
C LEU A 16 1.83 8.35 -11.48
N ILE A 17 0.52 8.50 -11.21
CA ILE A 17 -0.51 8.49 -12.24
C ILE A 17 -0.45 9.73 -13.14
N GLU A 18 -0.02 10.88 -12.61
CA GLU A 18 0.20 12.09 -13.41
C GLU A 18 1.21 11.87 -14.56
N ARG A 19 2.16 10.93 -14.41
CA ARG A 19 3.14 10.58 -15.46
C ARG A 19 2.52 9.89 -16.68
N LEU A 20 1.29 9.39 -16.57
CA LEU A 20 0.56 8.81 -17.70
C LEU A 20 0.01 9.89 -18.65
N GLU A 21 0.03 11.16 -18.25
CA GLU A 21 -0.48 12.29 -19.03
C GLU A 21 -1.96 12.12 -19.44
N LEU A 22 -2.73 11.38 -18.63
CA LEU A 22 -4.16 11.17 -18.80
C LEU A 22 -4.96 12.06 -17.84
N PRO A 23 -6.12 12.58 -18.26
CA PRO A 23 -7.02 13.29 -17.35
C PRO A 23 -7.63 12.30 -16.34
N PHE A 24 -7.46 12.58 -15.05
CA PHE A 24 -8.04 11.79 -13.96
C PHE A 24 -8.46 12.67 -12.79
N VAL A 25 -9.28 12.12 -11.91
CA VAL A 25 -9.61 12.72 -10.60
C VAL A 25 -9.16 11.78 -9.49
N ALA A 26 -8.49 12.32 -8.47
CA ALA A 26 -8.16 11.57 -7.26
C ALA A 26 -9.27 11.78 -6.22
N VAL A 27 -9.79 10.68 -5.69
CA VAL A 27 -10.92 10.68 -4.75
C VAL A 27 -10.55 9.77 -3.58
N ALA A 28 -10.78 10.25 -2.36
CA ALA A 28 -10.62 9.42 -1.17
C ALA A 28 -11.61 8.23 -1.25
N PRO A 29 -11.13 6.97 -1.12
CA PRO A 29 -12.02 5.82 -1.10
C PRO A 29 -12.91 5.85 0.15
N GLU A 30 -14.14 5.36 0.01
CA GLU A 30 -15.10 5.21 1.12
C GLU A 30 -14.94 3.80 1.71
N TYR A 31 -13.72 3.48 2.14
CA TYR A 31 -13.29 2.12 2.47
C TYR A 31 -12.46 2.11 3.76
N ASP A 32 -12.90 1.35 4.77
CA ASP A 32 -12.18 1.18 6.04
C ASP A 32 -11.21 0.00 5.95
N GLU A 33 -9.96 0.31 5.58
CA GLU A 33 -8.90 -0.69 5.42
C GLU A 33 -8.69 -1.52 6.68
N ARG A 34 -8.78 -0.92 7.88
CA ARG A 34 -8.48 -1.62 9.13
C ARG A 34 -9.57 -2.63 9.48
N ALA A 35 -10.83 -2.25 9.30
CA ALA A 35 -11.95 -3.17 9.51
C ALA A 35 -11.88 -4.38 8.57
N GLU A 36 -11.42 -4.17 7.34
CA GLU A 36 -11.30 -5.23 6.34
C GLU A 36 -10.07 -6.11 6.57
N GLU A 37 -8.92 -5.56 6.97
CA GLU A 37 -7.76 -6.33 7.44
C GLU A 37 -8.14 -7.28 8.61
N GLU A 38 -8.97 -6.81 9.55
CA GLU A 38 -9.47 -7.62 10.67
C GLU A 38 -10.48 -8.71 10.24
N ARG A 39 -11.16 -8.52 9.10
CA ARG A 39 -12.10 -9.51 8.52
C ARG A 39 -11.39 -10.55 7.65
N LEU A 40 -10.30 -10.17 6.99
CA LEU A 40 -9.62 -10.94 5.95
C LEU A 40 -8.35 -11.62 6.46
N THR A 41 -8.39 -12.13 7.71
CA THR A 41 -7.21 -12.70 8.40
C THR A 41 -6.66 -13.97 7.75
N GLU A 42 -7.48 -14.67 6.97
CA GLU A 42 -7.11 -15.93 6.30
C GLU A 42 -6.43 -15.72 4.95
N LEU A 43 -6.40 -14.48 4.43
CA LEU A 43 -5.77 -14.17 3.16
C LEU A 43 -4.24 -14.13 3.31
N SER A 44 -3.54 -14.61 2.28
CA SER A 44 -2.11 -14.31 2.15
C SER A 44 -1.90 -12.80 1.97
N PRO A 45 -0.71 -12.27 2.25
CA PRO A 45 -0.41 -10.85 2.04
C PRO A 45 -0.64 -10.37 0.59
N ALA A 46 -0.44 -11.25 -0.40
CA ALA A 46 -0.71 -10.94 -1.80
C ALA A 46 -2.22 -10.80 -2.06
N GLU A 47 -3.02 -11.77 -1.60
CA GLU A 47 -4.48 -11.76 -1.71
C GLU A 47 -5.09 -10.58 -0.96
N LEU A 48 -4.57 -10.26 0.23
CA LEU A 48 -5.01 -9.11 1.01
C LEU A 48 -4.73 -7.79 0.26
N ALA A 49 -3.55 -7.63 -0.35
CA ALA A 49 -3.25 -6.42 -1.13
C ALA A 49 -4.24 -6.25 -2.30
N GLU A 50 -4.55 -7.33 -3.03
CA GLU A 50 -5.54 -7.30 -4.11
C GLU A 50 -6.96 -7.00 -3.60
N ALA A 51 -7.37 -7.64 -2.50
CA ALA A 51 -8.68 -7.43 -1.89
C ALA A 51 -8.88 -5.98 -1.44
N LEU A 52 -7.88 -5.39 -0.76
CA LEU A 52 -7.93 -3.99 -0.32
C LEU A 52 -7.90 -3.03 -1.51
N ALA A 53 -7.11 -3.31 -2.55
CA ALA A 53 -7.10 -2.50 -3.78
C ALA A 53 -8.46 -2.51 -4.49
N LEU A 54 -9.09 -3.69 -4.60
CA LEU A 54 -10.43 -3.84 -5.17
C LEU A 54 -11.48 -3.14 -4.32
N GLY A 55 -11.46 -3.33 -3.01
CA GLY A 55 -12.41 -2.70 -2.09
C GLY A 55 -12.38 -1.17 -2.16
N LYS A 56 -11.19 -0.57 -2.28
CA LYS A 56 -11.04 0.87 -2.54
C LYS A 56 -11.71 1.29 -3.84
N ALA A 57 -11.51 0.55 -4.93
CA ALA A 57 -12.13 0.86 -6.22
C ALA A 57 -13.66 0.71 -6.18
N GLU A 58 -14.16 -0.39 -5.61
CA GLU A 58 -15.59 -0.68 -5.49
C GLU A 58 -16.31 0.34 -4.60
N SER A 59 -15.66 0.87 -3.55
CA SER A 59 -16.24 1.91 -2.68
C SER A 59 -16.71 3.16 -3.44
N LEU A 60 -16.12 3.43 -4.60
CA LEU A 60 -16.45 4.60 -5.42
C LEU A 60 -17.37 4.29 -6.60
N ARG A 61 -17.74 3.01 -6.81
CA ARG A 61 -18.51 2.58 -7.99
C ARG A 61 -19.89 3.24 -8.05
N ALA A 62 -20.60 3.32 -6.94
CA ALA A 62 -21.92 3.96 -6.90
C ALA A 62 -21.87 5.46 -7.20
N ARG A 63 -20.79 6.12 -6.78
CA ARG A 63 -20.54 7.56 -7.01
C ARG A 63 -20.08 7.86 -8.44
N TYR A 64 -19.39 6.92 -9.08
CA TYR A 64 -18.86 7.04 -10.44
C TYR A 64 -19.28 5.85 -11.32
N PRO A 65 -20.58 5.68 -11.61
CA PRO A 65 -21.12 4.46 -12.23
C PRO A 65 -20.71 4.24 -13.70
N ASP A 66 -20.16 5.25 -14.39
CA ASP A 66 -19.64 5.14 -15.76
C ASP A 66 -18.17 5.59 -15.85
N ALA A 67 -17.35 5.17 -14.89
CA ALA A 67 -15.92 5.47 -14.82
C ALA A 67 -15.04 4.23 -14.90
N TRP A 68 -13.77 4.46 -15.22
CA TRP A 68 -12.69 3.57 -14.88
C TRP A 68 -12.18 3.95 -13.49
N ILE A 69 -12.19 3.02 -12.54
CA ILE A 69 -11.76 3.28 -11.16
C ILE A 69 -10.50 2.48 -10.87
N LEU A 70 -9.42 3.18 -10.56
CA LEU A 70 -8.12 2.62 -10.23
C LEU A 70 -7.95 2.59 -8.71
N GLY A 71 -7.95 1.38 -8.15
CA GLY A 71 -7.57 1.10 -6.76
C GLY A 71 -6.15 0.57 -6.69
N ALA A 72 -5.47 0.80 -5.58
CA ALA A 72 -4.17 0.19 -5.33
C ALA A 72 -3.92 0.01 -3.84
N ASP A 73 -3.22 -1.05 -3.49
CA ASP A 73 -2.68 -1.22 -2.15
C ASP A 73 -1.29 -1.81 -2.12
N GLN A 74 -0.61 -1.65 -0.98
CA GLN A 74 0.74 -2.13 -0.80
C GLN A 74 0.95 -2.73 0.59
N ILE A 75 1.41 -3.98 0.64
CA ILE A 75 1.68 -4.73 1.86
C ILE A 75 3.17 -5.09 1.93
N PRO A 76 3.94 -4.46 2.82
CA PRO A 76 5.31 -4.87 3.12
C PRO A 76 5.34 -6.16 3.94
N VAL A 77 6.20 -7.10 3.58
CA VAL A 77 6.35 -8.38 4.29
C VAL A 77 7.81 -8.74 4.54
N ILE A 78 8.09 -9.36 5.68
CA ILE A 78 9.32 -10.11 5.91
C ILE A 78 9.04 -11.56 5.49
N PRO A 79 9.77 -12.12 4.50
CA PRO A 79 9.52 -13.48 4.03
C PRO A 79 9.83 -14.52 5.10
N GLY A 80 8.96 -15.53 5.25
CA GLY A 80 9.11 -16.61 6.24
C GLY A 80 7.99 -17.66 6.18
N PRO A 81 8.06 -18.71 7.03
CA PRO A 81 6.94 -19.63 7.23
C PRO A 81 6.23 -19.36 8.58
N PRO A 82 5.11 -18.58 8.62
CA PRO A 82 4.50 -17.82 7.53
C PRO A 82 5.18 -16.47 7.27
N ASP A 83 4.84 -15.83 6.14
CA ASP A 83 5.26 -14.45 5.85
C ASP A 83 4.70 -13.52 6.92
N GLU A 84 5.51 -12.54 7.34
CA GLU A 84 5.08 -11.57 8.34
C GLU A 84 4.80 -10.21 7.71
N MET A 85 3.55 -9.76 7.83
CA MET A 85 3.15 -8.42 7.41
C MET A 85 3.68 -7.35 8.36
N LEU A 86 4.22 -6.28 7.78
CA LEU A 86 4.60 -5.09 8.52
C LEU A 86 3.44 -4.10 8.50
N HIS A 87 3.07 -3.61 9.67
CA HIS A 87 2.05 -2.57 9.82
C HIS A 87 2.70 -1.23 10.20
N LYS A 88 1.89 -0.16 10.20
CA LYS A 88 2.34 1.16 10.66
C LYS A 88 2.75 1.09 12.13
N PRO A 89 3.95 1.54 12.50
CA PRO A 89 4.46 1.38 13.86
C PRO A 89 3.71 2.24 14.89
N GLY A 90 3.17 3.40 14.49
CA GLY A 90 2.41 4.32 15.34
C GLY A 90 3.24 5.07 16.39
N THR A 91 4.35 4.52 16.88
CA THR A 91 5.26 5.16 17.85
C THR A 91 6.72 5.06 17.41
N GLU A 92 7.55 6.03 17.81
CA GLU A 92 8.98 6.04 17.47
C GLU A 92 9.69 4.77 17.99
N ALA A 93 9.37 4.32 19.21
CA ALA A 93 9.96 3.10 19.77
C ALA A 93 9.64 1.86 18.93
N ARG A 94 8.37 1.68 18.51
CA ARG A 94 7.97 0.59 17.62
C ARG A 94 8.61 0.70 16.25
N ALA A 95 8.78 1.93 15.75
CA ALA A 95 9.41 2.16 14.46
C ALA A 95 10.89 1.79 14.47
N VAL A 96 11.62 2.08 15.55
CA VAL A 96 13.00 1.66 15.73
C VAL A 96 13.12 0.13 15.78
N GLU A 97 12.27 -0.55 16.54
CA GLU A 97 12.27 -2.02 16.56
C GLU A 97 11.95 -2.61 15.20
N GLN A 98 10.91 -2.11 14.53
CA GLN A 98 10.52 -2.59 13.21
C GLN A 98 11.66 -2.40 12.20
N LEU A 99 12.30 -1.23 12.18
CA LEU A 99 13.42 -0.96 11.28
C LEU A 99 14.62 -1.86 11.55
N LEU A 100 14.94 -2.12 12.82
CA LEU A 100 16.03 -3.03 13.20
C LEU A 100 15.82 -4.48 12.76
N ARG A 101 14.57 -4.91 12.64
CA ARG A 101 14.24 -6.25 12.13
C ARG A 101 14.55 -6.41 10.65
N LEU A 102 14.59 -5.31 9.90
CA LEU A 102 14.98 -5.28 8.49
C LEU A 102 16.49 -5.17 8.30
N ALA A 103 17.26 -4.75 9.32
CA ALA A 103 18.67 -4.45 9.20
C ALA A 103 19.50 -5.63 8.62
N GLY A 104 20.12 -5.42 7.46
CA GLY A 104 20.92 -6.43 6.78
C GLY A 104 20.13 -7.58 6.16
N ARG A 105 18.82 -7.43 5.96
CA ARG A 105 17.91 -8.46 5.46
C ARG A 105 17.14 -7.99 4.24
N ASP A 106 16.59 -8.96 3.53
CA ASP A 106 15.62 -8.75 2.48
C ASP A 106 14.20 -8.70 3.06
N HIS A 107 13.38 -7.83 2.49
CA HIS A 107 11.94 -7.78 2.68
C HIS A 107 11.26 -7.48 1.36
N HIS A 108 9.97 -7.81 1.25
CA HIS A 108 9.21 -7.60 0.02
C HIS A 108 8.19 -6.47 0.17
N MET A 109 7.96 -5.73 -0.90
CA MET A 109 6.79 -4.85 -1.06
C MET A 109 5.85 -5.51 -2.07
N LEU A 110 4.68 -5.94 -1.62
CA LEU A 110 3.64 -6.48 -2.50
C LEU A 110 2.69 -5.35 -2.86
N THR A 111 2.63 -4.95 -4.11
CA THR A 111 1.78 -3.84 -4.58
C THR A 111 0.74 -4.36 -5.54
N ALA A 112 -0.53 -4.31 -5.13
CA ALA A 112 -1.65 -4.64 -5.99
C ALA A 112 -2.22 -3.38 -6.62
N VAL A 113 -2.60 -3.49 -7.89
CA VAL A 113 -3.33 -2.46 -8.63
C VAL A 113 -4.55 -3.11 -9.26
N VAL A 114 -5.70 -2.45 -9.12
CA VAL A 114 -6.99 -2.90 -9.64
C VAL A 114 -7.59 -1.82 -10.50
N LEU A 115 -7.98 -2.18 -11.72
CA LEU A 115 -8.80 -1.37 -12.61
C LEU A 115 -10.21 -1.95 -12.68
N LEU A 116 -11.19 -1.20 -12.19
CA LEU A 116 -12.61 -1.52 -12.22
C LEU A 116 -13.30 -0.74 -13.34
N ASP A 117 -13.98 -1.44 -14.24
CA ASP A 117 -14.99 -0.85 -15.12
C ASP A 117 -16.30 -0.72 -14.32
N ALA A 118 -16.59 0.47 -13.80
CA ALA A 118 -17.75 0.69 -12.92
C ALA A 118 -19.10 0.34 -13.60
N ARG A 119 -19.15 0.46 -14.93
CA ARG A 119 -20.35 0.23 -15.73
C ARG A 119 -20.67 -1.25 -15.86
N THR A 120 -19.65 -2.08 -16.13
CA THR A 120 -19.82 -3.52 -16.35
C THR A 120 -19.55 -4.35 -15.10
N GLY A 121 -18.81 -3.79 -14.13
CA GLY A 121 -18.25 -4.53 -13.01
C GLY A 121 -17.04 -5.38 -13.38
N ALA A 122 -16.49 -5.24 -14.59
CA ALA A 122 -15.30 -5.98 -14.97
C ALA A 122 -14.08 -5.48 -14.19
N VAL A 123 -13.31 -6.42 -13.64
CA VAL A 123 -12.12 -6.16 -12.83
C VAL A 123 -10.90 -6.70 -13.56
N THR A 124 -9.85 -5.90 -13.62
CA THR A 124 -8.50 -6.34 -14.01
C THR A 124 -7.55 -6.01 -12.87
N SER A 125 -6.81 -6.99 -12.36
CA SER A 125 -5.82 -6.81 -11.31
C SER A 125 -4.42 -7.17 -11.79
N ALA A 126 -3.42 -6.56 -11.15
CA ALA A 126 -2.02 -6.93 -11.27
C ALA A 126 -1.34 -6.80 -9.90
N LEU A 127 -0.42 -7.71 -9.61
CA LEU A 127 0.40 -7.71 -8.41
C LEU A 127 1.87 -7.60 -8.79
N ASP A 128 2.56 -6.60 -8.25
CA ASP A 128 4.00 -6.43 -8.35
C ASP A 128 4.68 -6.80 -7.02
N ARG A 129 5.76 -7.57 -7.08
CA ARG A 129 6.58 -7.93 -5.91
C ARG A 129 7.97 -7.34 -6.07
N GLN A 130 8.29 -6.40 -5.20
CA GLN A 130 9.62 -5.77 -5.14
C GLN A 130 10.41 -6.34 -3.98
N VAL A 131 11.64 -6.78 -4.24
CA VAL A 131 12.57 -7.24 -3.20
C VAL A 131 13.51 -6.09 -2.85
N LEU A 132 13.58 -5.76 -1.57
CA LEU A 132 14.42 -4.68 -1.05
C LEU A 132 15.38 -5.24 -0.02
N THR A 133 16.66 -4.89 -0.17
CA THR A 133 17.72 -5.28 0.78
C THR A 133 18.13 -4.07 1.60
N MET A 134 17.96 -4.15 2.92
CA MET A 134 18.47 -3.13 3.83
C MET A 134 19.94 -3.37 4.13
N ARG A 135 20.75 -2.31 4.15
CA ARG A 135 22.10 -2.38 4.71
C ARG A 135 22.04 -2.76 6.20
N ARG A 136 23.17 -3.21 6.76
CA ARG A 136 23.31 -3.30 8.21
C ARG A 136 23.45 -1.91 8.82
N PHE A 137 22.81 -1.71 9.96
CA PHE A 137 22.91 -0.49 10.78
C PHE A 137 22.69 -0.82 12.25
N SER A 138 23.22 0.03 13.11
CA SER A 138 23.08 -0.05 14.56
C SER A 138 21.74 0.50 15.04
N ARG A 139 21.38 0.18 16.28
CA ARG A 139 20.23 0.79 16.98
C ARG A 139 20.33 2.30 17.05
N ALA A 140 21.55 2.85 17.22
CA ALA A 140 21.77 4.29 17.26
C ALA A 140 21.45 4.96 15.91
N GLU A 141 21.90 4.36 14.80
CA GLU A 141 21.55 4.83 13.45
C GLU A 141 20.04 4.73 13.18
N ALA A 142 19.40 3.61 13.56
CA ALA A 142 17.95 3.44 13.41
C ALA A 142 17.18 4.51 14.20
N ALA A 143 17.54 4.75 15.47
CA ALA A 143 16.91 5.78 16.29
C ALA A 143 17.10 7.19 15.71
N ALA A 144 18.31 7.50 15.23
CA ALA A 144 18.60 8.78 14.60
C ALA A 144 17.74 9.00 13.33
N TYR A 145 17.61 7.98 12.48
CA TYR A 145 16.77 8.02 11.28
C TYR A 145 15.29 8.23 11.61
N ILE A 146 14.75 7.44 12.56
CA ILE A 146 13.34 7.55 12.97
C ILE A 146 13.05 8.92 13.57
N HIS A 147 13.96 9.47 14.39
CA HIS A 147 13.79 10.80 14.96
C HIS A 147 13.79 11.89 13.89
N ALA A 148 14.69 11.80 12.90
CA ALA A 148 14.82 12.80 11.84
C ALA A 148 13.65 12.77 10.85
N HIS A 149 13.20 11.58 10.43
CA HIS A 149 12.23 11.44 9.33
C HIS A 149 10.81 11.10 9.77
N ARG A 150 10.64 10.60 11.00
CA ARG A 150 9.36 10.22 11.61
C ARG A 150 8.41 9.46 10.67
N PRO A 151 8.82 8.32 10.07
CA PRO A 151 7.98 7.53 9.17
C PRO A 151 6.96 6.68 9.94
N LEU A 152 6.26 7.27 10.90
CA LEU A 152 5.35 6.56 11.83
C LEU A 152 4.08 6.06 11.13
N ASP A 153 3.79 6.63 9.96
CA ASP A 153 2.69 6.32 9.05
C ASP A 153 3.10 5.33 7.94
N CYS A 154 4.36 4.89 7.90
CA CYS A 154 4.89 3.98 6.90
C CYS A 154 5.04 2.57 7.47
N ALA A 155 4.38 1.60 6.86
CA ALA A 155 4.63 0.19 7.14
C ALA A 155 6.06 -0.17 6.71
N GLY A 156 6.85 -0.75 7.62
CA GLY A 156 8.29 -0.96 7.46
C GLY A 156 9.17 0.12 8.10
N SER A 157 8.61 1.27 8.50
CA SER A 157 9.33 2.35 9.22
C SER A 157 10.45 3.03 8.43
N TYR A 158 10.37 3.06 7.10
CA TYR A 158 11.29 3.79 6.24
C TYR A 158 10.56 4.44 5.04
N ARG A 159 11.26 5.34 4.34
CA ARG A 159 10.84 5.96 3.09
C ARG A 159 11.94 5.75 2.04
N LEU A 160 11.55 5.40 0.82
CA LEU A 160 12.46 5.25 -0.33
C LEU A 160 12.66 6.53 -1.13
N GLU A 161 11.76 7.50 -0.96
CA GLU A 161 11.71 8.77 -1.70
C GLU A 161 12.47 9.90 -0.99
#